data_AF-A0A1G8URY6-F1
#
_entry.id   AF-A0A1G8URY6-F1
#
_cell.length_a   1.000
_cell.length_b   1.000
_cell.length_c   1.000
_cell.angle_alpha   90.00
_cell.angle_beta   90.00
_cell.angle_gamma   90.00
#
_symmetry.space_group_name_H-M   'P 1'
#
loop_
_entity.id
_entity.type
_entity.pdbx_description
1 polymer ?
#
loop_
_entity_poly.entity_id
_entity_poly.type
_entity_poly.pdbx_seq_one_letter_code
_entity_poly.pdbx_strand_id
1 'polypeptide(L)'
;MPWYKAGTVSVVQNSNTVTGTGTSFVANSRVGDAFLGPDGRWYEVTNIASDTAMAISPPYQGVNSAAGVYALAPLQGYYKNLADSFNRLNNQFGGVL
;
A
#
# COMPACT_ATOMS: atom_id res chain seq x y z
N MET A 1 2.01 -16.18 0.67
CA MET A 1 2.94 -15.37 -0.14
C MET A 1 3.63 -14.40 0.80
N PRO A 2 4.97 -14.35 0.84
CA PRO A 2 5.68 -13.40 1.70
C PRO A 2 5.45 -11.97 1.20
N TRP A 3 5.33 -11.01 2.13
CA TRP A 3 5.28 -9.59 1.79
C TRP A 3 6.55 -9.13 1.08
N TYR A 4 6.39 -8.18 0.16
CA TYR A 4 7.50 -7.62 -0.60
C TYR A 4 8.38 -6.74 0.29
N LYS A 5 9.70 -6.96 0.26
CA LYS A 5 10.69 -6.33 1.17
C LYS A 5 12.09 -6.22 0.57
N ALA A 6 12.21 -6.27 -0.76
CA ALA A 6 13.51 -6.17 -1.42
C ALA A 6 14.01 -4.72 -1.37
N GLY A 7 15.32 -4.54 -1.18
CA GLY A 7 15.94 -3.21 -1.07
C GLY A 7 15.71 -2.53 0.28
N THR A 8 15.98 -1.23 0.33
CA THR A 8 15.80 -0.38 1.50
C THR A 8 15.02 0.88 1.14
N VAL A 9 14.49 1.56 2.15
CA VAL A 9 13.78 2.84 1.97
C VAL A 9 14.40 3.97 2.78
N SER A 10 14.40 5.16 2.20
CA SER A 10 14.65 6.44 2.86
C SER A 10 13.31 7.12 3.15
N VAL A 11 13.13 7.52 4.41
CA VAL A 11 11.94 8.20 4.94
C VAL A 11 12.35 9.34 5.85
N VAL A 12 11.60 10.44 5.77
CA VAL A 12 11.84 11.66 6.56
C VAL A 12 10.61 11.92 7.42
N GLN A 13 10.83 12.24 8.69
CA GLN A 13 9.77 12.57 9.64
C GLN A 13 8.90 13.70 9.07
N ASN A 14 7.58 13.56 9.24
CA ASN A 14 6.57 14.48 8.72
C ASN A 14 6.54 14.61 7.18
N SER A 15 7.09 13.65 6.44
CA SER A 15 6.99 13.57 4.99
C SER A 15 6.15 12.38 4.54
N ASN A 16 5.41 12.55 3.45
CA ASN A 16 4.69 11.46 2.79
C ASN A 16 5.59 10.67 1.83
N THR A 17 6.81 11.15 1.53
CA THR A 17 7.66 10.56 0.51
C THR A 17 8.43 9.36 1.04
N VAL A 18 8.38 8.26 0.29
CA VAL A 18 9.23 7.08 0.50
C VAL A 18 10.09 6.89 -0.75
N THR A 19 11.41 6.93 -0.57
CA THR A 19 12.38 6.73 -1.65
C THR A 19 13.07 5.38 -1.47
N GLY A 20 12.93 4.50 -2.45
CA GLY A 20 13.51 3.16 -2.44
C GLY A 20 14.87 3.07 -3.13
N THR A 21 15.71 2.16 -2.65
CA THR A 21 16.96 1.73 -3.30
C THR A 21 16.93 0.22 -3.49
N GLY A 22 17.09 -0.26 -4.72
CA GLY A 22 16.97 -1.69 -5.04
C GLY A 22 15.53 -2.22 -4.90
N THR A 23 14.54 -1.34 -5.09
CA THR A 23 13.11 -1.65 -5.00
C THR A 23 12.48 -1.75 -6.39
N SER A 24 11.31 -2.40 -6.47
CA SER A 24 10.41 -2.40 -7.63
C SER A 24 8.97 -2.24 -7.14
N PHE A 25 8.63 -1.02 -6.70
CA PHE A 25 7.31 -0.74 -6.12
C PHE A 25 6.16 -0.93 -7.12
N VAL A 26 6.35 -0.60 -8.40
CA VAL A 26 5.29 -0.67 -9.41
C VAL A 26 4.81 -2.10 -9.62
N ALA A 27 5.73 -3.06 -9.63
CA ALA A 27 5.40 -4.47 -9.84
C ALA A 27 4.82 -5.16 -8.59
N ASN A 28 5.09 -4.63 -7.39
CA ASN A 28 4.88 -5.35 -6.13
C ASN A 28 3.89 -4.67 -5.16
N SER A 29 3.36 -3.50 -5.52
CA SER A 29 2.43 -2.74 -4.68
C SER A 29 1.41 -1.99 -5.51
N ARG A 30 0.32 -1.59 -4.88
CA ARG A 30 -0.72 -0.75 -5.45
C ARG A 30 -1.10 0.34 -4.45
N VAL A 31 -1.75 1.39 -4.95
CA VAL A 31 -2.41 2.38 -4.09
C VAL A 31 -3.47 1.65 -3.24
N GLY A 32 -3.51 1.96 -1.95
CA GLY A 32 -4.35 1.31 -0.95
C GLY A 32 -3.68 0.13 -0.23
N ASP A 33 -2.52 -0.35 -0.69
CA ASP A 33 -1.75 -1.34 0.06
C ASP A 33 -1.15 -0.73 1.33
N ALA A 34 -0.75 -1.59 2.27
CA ALA A 34 -0.11 -1.18 3.50
C ALA A 34 1.42 -1.19 3.36
N PHE A 35 2.04 -0.09 3.76
CA PHE A 35 3.48 0.06 3.94
C PHE A 35 3.82 -0.05 5.43
N LEU A 36 4.66 -1.01 5.79
CA LEU A 36 5.29 -1.09 7.11
C LEU A 36 6.57 -0.28 7.08
N GLY A 37 6.58 0.86 7.76
CA GLY A 37 7.74 1.73 7.85
C GLY A 37 8.87 1.13 8.70
N PRO A 38 10.10 1.68 8.58
CA PRO A 38 11.24 1.29 9.42
C PRO A 38 11.02 1.50 10.91
N ASP A 39 10.04 2.33 11.28
CA ASP A 39 9.59 2.57 12.65
C ASP A 39 8.59 1.51 13.16
N GLY A 40 8.29 0.50 12.35
CA GLY A 40 7.35 -0.57 12.69
C GLY A 40 5.88 -0.16 12.63
N ARG A 41 5.55 0.99 12.03
CA ARG A 41 4.17 1.47 11.88
C ARG A 41 3.61 1.24 10.49
N TRP A 42 2.29 1.16 10.43
CA TRP A 42 1.54 0.98 9.21
C TRP A 42 1.10 2.31 8.61
N TYR A 43 1.26 2.42 7.30
CA TYR A 43 0.85 3.55 6.49
C TYR A 43 0.13 3.07 5.24
N GLU A 44 -0.84 3.83 4.76
CA GLU A 44 -1.50 3.59 3.48
C GLU A 44 -0.61 4.10 2.33
N VAL A 45 -0.44 3.30 1.29
CA VAL A 45 0.19 3.76 0.05
C VAL A 45 -0.80 4.60 -0.75
N THR A 46 -0.49 5.87 -0.96
CA THR A 46 -1.39 6.82 -1.66
C THR A 46 -1.01 7.09 -3.10
N ASN A 47 0.26 6.87 -3.47
CA ASN A 47 0.74 6.99 -4.84
C ASN A 47 1.97 6.12 -5.07
N ILE A 48 2.17 5.62 -6.30
CA ILE A 48 3.39 4.94 -6.73
C ILE A 48 3.86 5.65 -8.01
N ALA A 49 4.90 6.47 -7.87
CA ALA A 49 5.42 7.28 -8.97
C ALA A 49 6.42 6.51 -9.85
N SER A 50 7.18 5.59 -9.27
CA SER A 50 8.15 4.73 -9.97
C SER A 50 8.51 3.51 -9.14
N ASP A 51 9.40 2.65 -9.67
CA ASP A 51 9.94 1.50 -8.93
C ASP A 51 10.65 1.88 -7.62
N THR A 52 11.07 3.14 -7.48
CA THR A 52 11.85 3.67 -6.37
C THR A 52 11.21 4.88 -5.68
N ALA A 53 9.99 5.27 -6.05
CA ALA A 53 9.32 6.41 -5.43
C ALA A 53 7.84 6.14 -5.24
N MET A 54 7.38 6.31 -4.01
CA MET A 54 5.97 6.21 -3.62
C MET A 54 5.63 7.23 -2.54
N ALA A 55 4.34 7.44 -2.32
CA ALA A 55 3.83 8.28 -1.25
C ALA A 55 2.96 7.47 -0.28
N ILE A 56 2.97 7.86 0.99
CA ILE A 56 2.22 7.23 2.08
C ILE A 56 1.32 8.22 2.83
N SER A 57 0.33 7.71 3.56
CA SER A 57 -0.51 8.48 4.50
C SER A 57 -0.78 7.67 5.78
N PRO A 58 -0.76 8.28 6.98
CA PRO A 58 -0.34 9.66 7.28
C PRO A 58 1.16 9.91 6.93
N PRO A 59 1.68 11.15 7.04
CA PRO A 59 3.11 11.39 6.91
C PRO A 59 3.92 10.53 7.90
N TYR A 60 5.13 10.14 7.51
CA TYR A 60 5.99 9.26 8.31
C TYR A 60 6.24 9.83 9.71
N GLN A 61 5.94 9.05 10.75
CA GLN A 61 5.90 9.51 12.13
C GLN A 61 7.18 9.18 12.92
N GLY A 62 7.98 8.24 12.42
CA GLY A 62 9.24 7.83 13.02
C GLY A 62 10.37 8.85 12.85
N VAL A 63 11.52 8.55 13.45
CA VAL A 63 12.77 9.28 13.21
C VAL A 63 13.25 9.00 11.78
N ASN A 64 13.86 10.01 11.15
CA ASN A 64 14.46 9.90 9.82
C ASN A 64 15.29 8.63 9.69
N SER A 65 15.10 7.92 8.58
CA SER A 65 15.88 6.73 8.24
C SER A 65 16.30 6.83 6.78
N ALA A 66 17.61 6.76 6.50
CA ALA A 66 18.14 6.85 5.14
C ALA A 66 18.18 5.49 4.42
N ALA A 67 18.13 4.38 5.16
CA ALA A 67 18.21 3.01 4.65
C ALA A 67 17.52 2.04 5.62
N GLY A 68 16.21 2.20 5.76
CA GLY A 68 15.38 1.39 6.64
C GLY A 68 14.86 0.12 5.97
N VAL A 69 14.62 -0.90 6.79
CA VAL A 69 13.85 -2.09 6.40
C VAL A 69 12.37 -1.73 6.35
N TYR A 70 11.63 -2.34 5.43
CA TYR A 70 10.20 -2.12 5.24
C TYR A 70 9.53 -3.41 4.78
N ALA A 71 8.20 -3.38 4.69
CA ALA A 71 7.43 -4.39 3.97
C ALA A 71 6.21 -3.77 3.29
N LEU A 72 5.79 -4.33 2.17
CA LEU A 72 4.51 -4.01 1.51
C LEU A 72 3.56 -5.19 1.67
N ALA A 73 2.43 -4.91 2.33
CA ALA A 73 1.36 -5.86 2.59
C ALA A 73 0.18 -5.54 1.66
N PRO A 74 -0.17 -6.46 0.73
CA PRO A 74 -1.34 -6.27 -0.13
C PRO A 74 -2.62 -6.22 0.70
N LEU A 75 -3.33 -5.09 0.66
CA LEU A 75 -4.64 -4.94 1.30
C LEU A 75 -5.72 -5.11 0.24
N GLN A 76 -5.80 -6.32 -0.31
CA GLN A 76 -6.90 -6.73 -1.18
C GLN A 76 -8.14 -6.96 -0.31
N GLY A 77 -8.79 -5.88 0.13
CA GLY A 77 -10.15 -5.98 0.62
C GLY A 77 -11.01 -6.55 -0.50
N TYR A 78 -11.80 -7.61 -0.21
CA TYR A 78 -12.90 -8.07 -1.08
C TYR A 78 -13.48 -6.84 -1.74
N TYR A 79 -13.29 -6.67 -3.05
CA TYR A 79 -13.59 -5.40 -3.72
C TYR A 79 -15.02 -5.02 -3.33
N LYS A 80 -15.17 -4.07 -2.39
CA LYS A 80 -16.48 -3.73 -1.84
C LYS A 80 -17.43 -3.40 -2.97
N ASN A 81 -16.90 -2.77 -4.02
CA ASN A 81 -17.56 -2.50 -5.28
C ASN A 81 -18.04 -3.75 -6.03
N LEU A 82 -17.27 -4.85 -6.05
CA LEU A 82 -17.71 -6.12 -6.63
C LEU A 82 -18.81 -6.76 -5.79
N ALA A 83 -18.62 -6.83 -4.46
CA ALA A 83 -19.64 -7.36 -3.55
C ALA A 83 -20.93 -6.53 -3.62
N ASP A 84 -20.82 -5.21 -3.73
CA ASP A 84 -21.95 -4.29 -3.88
C ASP A 84 -22.60 -4.41 -5.25
N SER A 85 -21.80 -4.54 -6.31
CA SER A 85 -22.32 -4.77 -7.66
C SER A 85 -23.07 -6.09 -7.73
N PHE A 86 -22.55 -7.14 -7.09
CA PHE A 86 -23.21 -8.44 -7.00
C PHE A 86 -24.49 -8.37 -6.17
N ASN A 87 -24.45 -7.75 -4.98
CA ASN A 87 -25.66 -7.56 -4.16
C ASN A 87 -26.73 -6.75 -4.90
N ARG A 88 -26.33 -5.76 -5.69
CA ARG A 88 -27.24 -5.00 -6.55
C ARG A 88 -27.87 -5.89 -7.63
N LEU A 89 -27.10 -6.75 -8.28
CA LEU A 89 -27.63 -7.75 -9.22
C LEU A 89 -28.60 -8.71 -8.53
N ASN A 90 -28.25 -9.23 -7.36
CA ASN A 90 -29.09 -10.13 -6.59
C ASN A 90 -30.42 -9.48 -6.17
N ASN A 91 -30.40 -8.21 -5.73
CA ASN A 91 -31.65 -7.50 -5.40
C ASN A 91 -32.52 -7.22 -6.64
N GLN A 92 -31.91 -7.07 -7.81
CA GLN A 92 -32.63 -6.82 -9.06
C GLN A 92 -33.26 -8.08 -9.65
N PHE A 93 -32.62 -9.25 -9.49
CA PHE A 93 -33.01 -10.48 -10.20
C PHE A 93 -33.31 -11.68 -9.29
N GLY A 94 -32.94 -11.66 -8.01
CA GLY A 94 -32.99 -12.81 -7.11
C GLY A 94 -34.39 -13.29 -6.70
N GLY A 95 -35.43 -12.50 -6.95
CA GLY A 95 -36.83 -12.91 -6.76
C GLY A 95 -37.60 -13.14 -8.07
N VAL A 96 -36.91 -13.10 -9.22
CA VAL A 96 -37.53 -13.13 -10.57
C VAL A 96 -37.21 -14.43 -11.33
N LEU A 97 -36.42 -15.34 -10.72
CA LEU A 97 -36.13 -16.67 -11.24
C LEU A 97 -36.91 -17.76 -10.49
#